data_AF-A0A1S8X1Y7-F1
#
_entry.id   AF-A0A1S8X1Y7-F1
#
_cell.length_a   1.000
_cell.length_b   1.000
_cell.length_c   1.000
_cell.angle_alpha   90.00
_cell.angle_beta   90.00
_cell.angle_gamma   90.00
#
_symmetry.space_group_name_H-M   'P 1'
#
loop_
_entity.id
_entity.type
_entity.pdbx_description
1 polymer ?
#
loop_
_entity_poly.entity_id
_entity_poly.type
_entity_poly.pdbx_seq_one_letter_code
_entity_poly.pdbx_strand_id
1 'polypeptide(L)'
;LPNAILEANAGFKHDLSLNSCTRQSTEEELSWSVDTRILVAPRHSAFAEVKVAEEEITTQFRLTSVLHGRIRAVFYDAAHNNAFIKYVEGDLASIIEKELSDRGSFSPSNSHVRIETKPNGSKFLKIETVGRCKFRFGVHQEVEVNQKGT
;
A
#
# COMPACT_ATOMS: atom_id res chain seq x y z
N LEU A 1 -16.58 8.46 4.28
CA LEU A 1 -16.65 7.58 3.09
C LEU A 1 -15.32 7.71 2.34
N PRO A 2 -14.63 6.63 1.97
CA PRO A 2 -13.30 6.67 1.36
C PRO A 2 -13.36 6.99 -0.15
N ASN A 3 -14.27 7.88 -0.56
CA ASN A 3 -14.46 8.35 -1.94
C ASN A 3 -14.09 9.82 -2.10
N ALA A 4 -13.43 10.44 -1.11
CA ALA A 4 -12.69 11.67 -1.34
C ALA A 4 -11.28 11.31 -1.82
N ILE A 5 -11.18 10.51 -2.89
CA ILE A 5 -9.97 10.50 -3.70
C ILE A 5 -10.03 11.85 -4.41
N LEU A 6 -9.27 12.77 -3.85
CA LEU A 6 -8.96 14.09 -4.39
C LEU A 6 -8.91 13.97 -5.92
N GLU A 7 -9.92 14.53 -6.59
CA GLU A 7 -9.98 14.70 -8.05
C GLU A 7 -8.91 15.71 -8.47
N ALA A 8 -7.64 15.37 -8.27
CA ALA A 8 -6.51 16.04 -8.88
C ALA A 8 -6.23 15.37 -10.24
N ASN A 9 -7.24 15.21 -11.11
CA ASN A 9 -7.17 14.73 -12.51
C ASN A 9 -6.26 13.53 -12.88
N ALA A 10 -5.70 12.83 -11.91
CA ALA A 10 -4.81 11.70 -12.05
C ALA A 10 -5.18 10.76 -10.92
N GLY A 11 -6.09 9.84 -11.20
CA GLY A 11 -6.47 8.79 -10.25
C GLY A 11 -5.24 7.95 -9.92
N PHE A 12 -4.55 8.27 -8.83
CA PHE A 12 -3.44 7.48 -8.32
C PHE A 12 -4.03 6.19 -7.72
N LYS A 13 -4.07 5.13 -8.52
CA LYS A 13 -4.33 3.77 -8.06
C LYS A 13 -2.99 3.08 -7.90
N HIS A 14 -2.59 2.81 -6.67
CA HIS A 14 -1.39 2.01 -6.42
C HIS A 14 -1.76 0.65 -5.80
N ASP A 15 -1.17 -0.40 -6.34
CA ASP A 15 -1.32 -1.77 -5.85
C ASP A 15 -0.27 -2.02 -4.75
N LEU A 16 -0.73 -2.04 -3.50
CA LEU A 16 0.13 -2.33 -2.36
C LEU A 16 0.41 -3.84 -2.27
N SER A 17 1.64 -4.25 -2.57
CA SER A 17 2.08 -5.64 -2.42
C SER A 17 2.65 -5.88 -1.02
N LEU A 18 1.85 -6.46 -0.14
CA LEU A 18 2.20 -6.76 1.25
C LEU A 18 2.93 -8.10 1.36
N ASN A 19 4.10 -8.17 0.73
CA ASN A 19 4.94 -9.37 0.77
C ASN A 19 5.95 -9.32 1.94
N SER A 20 6.22 -8.13 2.47
CA SER A 20 7.15 -7.91 3.58
C SER A 20 6.77 -6.65 4.38
N CYS A 21 6.98 -6.68 5.70
CA CYS A 21 6.84 -5.51 6.59
C CYS A 21 8.02 -4.53 6.45
N THR A 22 8.50 -4.33 5.22
CA THR A 22 9.59 -3.40 4.91
C THR A 22 9.02 -2.17 4.24
N ARG A 23 9.56 -1.00 4.58
CA ARG A 23 9.19 0.27 3.94
C ARG A 23 9.36 0.13 2.42
N GLN A 24 8.28 0.34 1.68
CA GLN A 24 8.29 0.44 0.23
C GLN A 24 8.14 1.91 -0.16
N SER A 25 8.90 2.34 -1.17
CA SER A 25 8.76 3.65 -1.80
C SER A 25 8.69 3.46 -3.31
N THR A 26 7.78 4.19 -3.94
CA THR A 26 7.65 4.27 -5.39
C THR A 26 7.69 5.75 -5.76
N GLU A 27 8.34 6.05 -6.88
CA GLU A 27 8.43 7.38 -7.45
C GLU A 27 7.95 7.28 -8.90
N GLU A 28 7.10 8.20 -9.31
CA GLU A 28 6.59 8.31 -10.67
C GLU A 28 6.83 9.73 -11.17
N GLU A 29 7.31 9.86 -12.40
CA GLU A 29 7.59 11.16 -13.01
C GLU A 29 6.36 11.64 -13.78
N LEU A 30 5.99 12.90 -13.57
CA LEU A 30 4.91 13.58 -14.28
C LEU A 30 5.50 14.78 -15.03
N SER A 31 5.37 14.79 -16.36
CA SER A 31 5.82 15.91 -17.19
C SER A 31 4.69 16.93 -17.38
N TRP A 32 4.93 18.17 -16.99
CA TRP A 32 4.00 19.29 -17.17
C TRP A 32 4.54 20.25 -18.23
N SER A 33 3.69 20.74 -19.14
CA SER A 33 4.08 21.68 -20.19
C SER A 33 3.05 22.80 -20.32
N VAL A 34 3.52 24.04 -20.44
CA VAL A 34 2.69 25.22 -20.68
C VAL A 34 3.28 26.00 -21.85
N ASP A 35 2.43 26.36 -22.82
CA ASP A 35 2.78 27.23 -23.95
C ASP A 35 2.06 28.57 -23.79
N THR A 36 2.81 29.65 -23.55
CA THR A 36 2.29 30.99 -23.32
C THR A 36 3.05 32.03 -24.15
N ARG A 37 2.32 32.93 -24.80
CA ARG A 37 2.90 34.07 -25.55
C ARG A 37 2.88 35.34 -24.70
N ILE A 38 4.04 35.97 -24.54
CA ILE A 38 4.20 37.19 -23.73
C ILE A 38 4.54 38.37 -24.66
N LEU A 39 3.70 39.40 -24.64
CA LEU A 39 3.97 40.66 -25.34
C LEU A 39 4.83 41.57 -24.45
N VAL A 40 6.01 41.93 -24.91
CA VAL A 40 6.96 42.77 -24.17
C VAL A 40 6.96 44.19 -24.74
N ALA A 41 6.79 45.18 -23.87
CA ALA A 41 6.79 46.58 -24.29
C ALA A 41 8.18 47.03 -24.77
N PRO A 42 8.29 48.06 -25.65
CA PRO A 42 9.58 48.61 -26.04
C PRO A 42 10.41 49.04 -24.81
N ARG A 43 11.72 48.80 -24.84
CA ARG A 43 12.65 49.11 -23.73
C ARG A 43 12.26 48.46 -22.40
N HIS A 44 11.66 47.27 -22.45
CA HIS A 44 11.39 46.44 -21.27
C HIS A 44 12.02 45.05 -21.45
N SER A 45 12.32 44.41 -20.32
CA SER A 45 12.68 43.00 -20.22
C SER A 45 11.59 42.25 -19.47
N ALA A 46 11.19 41.08 -19.96
CA ALA A 46 10.23 40.20 -19.31
C ALA A 46 10.90 38.99 -18.67
N PHE A 47 10.40 38.59 -17.51
CA PHE A 47 10.83 37.42 -16.75
C PHE A 47 9.60 36.56 -16.49
N ALA A 48 9.64 35.30 -16.92
CA ALA A 48 8.61 34.32 -16.64
C ALA A 48 9.13 33.32 -15.60
N GLU A 49 8.36 33.12 -14.54
CA GLU A 49 8.64 32.16 -13.48
C GLU A 49 7.55 31.08 -13.51
N VAL A 50 7.95 29.82 -13.61
CA VAL A 50 7.02 28.68 -13.52
C VAL A 50 7.02 28.17 -12.09
N LYS A 51 5.87 28.24 -11.43
CA LYS A 51 5.67 27.77 -10.06
C LYS A 51 4.82 26.50 -10.09
N VAL A 52 5.30 25.44 -9.46
CA VAL A 52 4.54 24.21 -9.25
C VAL A 52 4.23 24.11 -7.76
N ALA A 53 2.94 24.11 -7.43
CA ALA A 53 2.47 23.84 -6.08
C ALA A 53 2.40 22.33 -5.88
N GLU A 54 2.96 21.86 -4.78
CA GLU A 54 2.90 20.47 -4.35
C GLU A 54 2.17 20.36 -3.03
N GLU A 55 1.47 19.25 -2.85
CA GLU A 55 0.86 18.88 -1.58
C GLU A 55 1.51 17.63 -1.01
N GLU A 56 1.47 17.54 0.32
CA GLU A 56 1.88 16.35 1.06
C GLU A 56 0.70 15.80 1.86
N ILE A 57 0.44 14.51 1.70
CA ILE A 57 -0.58 13.80 2.46
C ILE A 57 0.07 12.67 3.22
N THR A 58 -0.07 12.69 4.55
CA THR A 58 0.27 11.54 5.41
C THR A 58 -1.03 10.92 5.91
N THR A 59 -1.23 9.63 5.64
CA THR A 59 -2.43 8.91 6.09
C THR A 59 -2.07 7.56 6.71
N GLN A 60 -2.93 7.10 7.61
CA GLN A 60 -2.86 5.78 8.21
C GLN A 60 -3.82 4.85 7.48
N PHE A 61 -3.40 3.62 7.24
CA PHE A 61 -4.25 2.59 6.66
C PHE A 61 -4.35 1.39 7.59
N ARG A 62 -5.47 0.68 7.45
CA ARG A 62 -5.72 -0.60 8.10
C ARG A 62 -6.21 -1.56 7.04
N LEU A 63 -5.47 -2.65 6.83
CA LEU A 63 -5.87 -3.75 5.97
C LEU A 63 -6.31 -4.93 6.83
N THR A 64 -7.41 -5.56 6.46
CA THR A 64 -7.84 -6.84 7.03
C THR A 64 -7.68 -7.93 5.98
N SER A 65 -6.73 -8.84 6.21
CA SER A 65 -6.52 -10.03 5.38
C SER A 65 -7.32 -11.19 5.98
N VAL A 66 -8.13 -11.84 5.14
CA VAL A 66 -8.91 -13.01 5.52
C VAL A 66 -8.36 -14.24 4.82
N LEU A 67 -7.93 -15.22 5.60
CA LEU A 67 -7.29 -16.45 5.12
C LEU A 67 -8.14 -17.65 5.57
N HIS A 68 -8.39 -18.57 4.64
CA HIS A 68 -9.07 -19.83 4.90
C HIS A 68 -8.50 -20.93 4.00
N GLY A 69 -8.62 -22.18 4.41
CA GLY A 69 -8.16 -23.32 3.63
C GLY A 69 -7.36 -24.30 4.47
N ARG A 70 -6.65 -25.20 3.79
CA ARG A 70 -5.88 -26.27 4.41
C ARG A 70 -4.42 -26.17 4.01
N ILE A 71 -3.53 -26.44 4.94
CA ILE A 71 -2.09 -26.57 4.68
C ILE A 71 -1.75 -28.05 4.61
N ARG A 72 -0.97 -28.44 3.60
CA ARG A 72 -0.43 -29.79 3.43
C ARG A 72 1.11 -29.75 3.50
N ALA A 73 1.66 -30.46 4.48
CA ALA A 73 3.09 -30.72 4.57
C ALA A 73 3.38 -32.11 3.97
N VAL A 74 4.30 -32.17 3.01
CA VAL A 74 4.70 -33.41 2.34
C VAL A 74 6.11 -33.79 2.75
N PHE A 75 6.30 -35.06 3.11
CA PHE A 75 7.56 -35.59 3.59
C PHE A 75 8.18 -36.46 2.50
N TYR A 76 9.43 -36.16 2.15
CA TYR A 76 10.22 -36.91 1.18
C TYR A 76 11.50 -37.43 1.85
N ASP A 77 11.97 -38.58 1.40
CA ASP A 77 13.23 -39.16 1.83
C ASP A 77 14.38 -38.67 0.94
N ALA A 78 15.15 -37.71 1.43
CA ALA A 78 16.29 -37.16 0.68
C ALA A 78 17.41 -38.20 0.42
N ALA A 79 17.54 -39.23 1.27
CA ALA A 79 18.56 -40.26 1.12
C ALA A 79 18.18 -41.29 0.04
N HIS A 80 16.88 -41.49 -0.18
CA HIS A 80 16.34 -42.44 -1.15
C HIS A 80 15.67 -41.72 -2.33
N ASN A 81 16.45 -40.90 -3.04
CA ASN A 81 16.03 -40.23 -4.28
C ASN A 81 14.74 -39.38 -4.14
N ASN A 82 14.58 -38.68 -3.01
CA ASN A 82 13.38 -37.91 -2.69
C ASN A 82 12.09 -38.74 -2.78
N ALA A 83 12.13 -40.03 -2.42
CA ALA A 83 10.95 -40.89 -2.41
C ALA A 83 9.87 -40.30 -1.50
N PHE A 84 8.62 -40.29 -1.97
CA PHE A 84 7.48 -39.83 -1.17
C PHE A 84 7.26 -40.75 0.03
N ILE A 85 7.18 -40.18 1.23
CA ILE A 85 6.93 -40.92 2.47
C ILE A 85 5.44 -40.82 2.83
N LYS A 86 4.97 -39.60 3.06
CA LYS A 86 3.59 -39.30 3.47
C LYS A 86 3.30 -37.81 3.36
N TYR A 87 2.04 -37.43 3.56
CA TYR A 87 1.68 -36.04 3.83
C TYR A 87 0.83 -35.93 5.09
N VAL A 88 0.86 -34.74 5.69
CA VAL A 88 -0.04 -34.33 6.78
C VAL A 88 -0.78 -33.10 6.32
N GLU A 89 -2.10 -33.07 6.52
CA GLU A 89 -2.95 -31.96 6.11
C GLU A 89 -3.85 -31.53 7.26
N GLY A 90 -3.95 -30.22 7.49
CA GLY A 90 -4.80 -29.66 8.53
C GLY A 90 -5.45 -28.35 8.09
N ASP A 91 -6.53 -27.98 8.77
CA ASP A 91 -7.18 -26.68 8.60
C ASP A 91 -6.25 -25.55 9.09
N LEU A 92 -6.07 -24.53 8.26
CA LEU A 92 -5.14 -23.42 8.53
C LEU A 92 -5.48 -22.72 9.84
N ALA A 93 -6.74 -22.34 10.03
CA ALA A 93 -7.15 -21.56 11.18
C ALA A 93 -6.97 -22.37 12.47
N SER A 94 -7.30 -23.67 12.45
CA SER A 94 -7.14 -24.58 13.58
C SER A 94 -5.67 -24.80 13.96
N ILE A 95 -4.77 -24.93 12.97
CA ILE A 95 -3.33 -25.04 13.22
C ILE A 95 -2.81 -23.77 13.92
N ILE A 96 -3.15 -22.60 13.39
CA ILE A 96 -2.71 -21.32 13.95
C ILE A 96 -3.31 -21.09 15.34
N GLU A 97 -4.58 -21.47 15.57
CA GLU A 97 -5.24 -21.38 16.89
C GLU A 97 -4.49 -22.16 17.95
N LYS A 98 -4.10 -23.40 17.62
CA LYS A 98 -3.35 -24.27 18.51
C LYS A 98 -1.99 -23.65 18.83
N GLU A 99 -1.23 -23.25 17.82
CA GLU A 99 0.11 -22.66 17.99
C GLU A 99 0.10 -21.37 18.82
N LEU A 100 -0.93 -20.54 18.65
CA LEU A 100 -1.10 -19.32 19.44
C LEU A 100 -1.46 -19.62 20.90
N SER A 101 -2.29 -20.65 21.12
CA SER A 101 -2.69 -21.11 22.46
C SER A 101 -1.52 -21.74 23.22
N ASP A 102 -0.73 -22.58 22.55
CA ASP A 102 0.41 -23.30 23.15
C ASP A 102 1.54 -22.35 23.58
N ARG A 103 1.66 -21.19 22.92
CA ARG A 103 2.65 -20.15 23.27
C ARG A 103 2.29 -19.33 24.52
N GLY A 104 1.11 -19.51 25.12
CA GLY A 104 0.69 -18.88 26.39
C GLY A 104 0.57 -17.35 26.39
N SER A 105 0.99 -16.66 25.33
CA SER A 105 1.05 -15.20 25.21
C SER A 105 -0.05 -14.62 24.30
N PHE A 106 -0.95 -15.45 23.75
CA PHE A 106 -2.01 -14.99 22.88
C PHE A 106 -3.24 -14.58 23.68
N SER A 107 -3.47 -13.26 23.79
CA SER A 107 -4.74 -12.72 24.23
C SER A 107 -5.62 -12.40 23.00
N PRO A 108 -6.81 -13.02 22.86
CA PRO A 108 -7.73 -12.75 21.75
C PRO A 108 -8.14 -11.28 21.63
N SER A 109 -8.11 -10.54 22.74
CA SER A 109 -8.56 -9.15 22.80
C SER A 109 -7.54 -8.14 22.29
N ASN A 110 -6.24 -8.48 22.27
CA ASN A 110 -5.16 -7.53 21.99
C ASN A 110 -4.19 -7.96 20.88
N SER A 111 -4.58 -8.95 20.07
CA SER A 111 -3.79 -9.42 18.94
C SER A 111 -4.34 -8.90 17.61
N HIS A 112 -3.42 -8.56 16.70
CA HIS A 112 -3.71 -8.29 15.29
C HIS A 112 -4.07 -9.56 14.51
N VAL A 113 -3.93 -10.73 15.12
CA VAL A 113 -4.32 -12.02 14.54
C VAL A 113 -5.52 -12.54 15.31
N ARG A 114 -6.61 -12.87 14.60
CA ARG A 114 -7.86 -13.37 15.19
C ARG A 114 -8.38 -14.56 14.42
N ILE A 115 -9.00 -15.49 15.13
CA ILE A 115 -9.67 -16.64 14.53
C ILE A 115 -11.16 -16.48 14.78
N GLU A 116 -11.94 -16.59 13.71
CA GLU A 116 -13.38 -16.47 13.75
C GLU A 116 -14.01 -17.71 13.11
N THR A 117 -15.23 -18.03 13.54
CA THR A 117 -15.99 -19.17 13.03
C THR A 117 -17.18 -18.65 12.23
N LYS A 118 -17.31 -19.10 10.98
CA LYS A 118 -18.47 -18.81 10.12
C LYS A 118 -19.71 -19.54 10.63
N PRO A 119 -20.93 -19.12 10.24
CA PRO A 119 -22.18 -19.80 10.63
C PRO A 119 -22.23 -21.28 10.25
N ASN A 120 -21.51 -21.69 9.20
CA ASN A 120 -21.41 -23.09 8.77
C ASN A 120 -20.39 -23.93 9.58
N GLY A 121 -19.82 -23.37 10.66
CA GLY A 121 -18.83 -24.04 11.51
C GLY A 121 -17.39 -23.99 10.99
N SER A 122 -17.13 -23.47 9.79
CA SER A 122 -15.76 -23.34 9.26
C SER A 122 -15.01 -22.18 9.92
N LYS A 123 -13.75 -22.39 10.29
CA LYS A 123 -12.89 -21.35 10.87
C LYS A 123 -12.15 -20.58 9.77
N PHE A 124 -11.83 -19.32 10.05
CA PHE A 124 -10.96 -18.51 9.21
C PHE A 124 -10.10 -17.58 10.07
N LEU A 125 -8.95 -17.23 9.50
CA LEU A 125 -7.97 -16.36 10.12
C LEU A 125 -8.16 -14.94 9.60
N LYS A 126 -8.25 -13.97 10.50
CA LYS A 126 -8.22 -12.54 10.22
C LYS A 126 -6.91 -11.98 10.72
N ILE A 127 -6.15 -11.35 9.83
CA ILE A 127 -4.93 -10.62 10.17
C ILE A 127 -5.18 -9.15 9.88
N GLU A 128 -5.00 -8.32 10.88
CA GLU A 128 -5.04 -6.88 10.76
C GLU A 128 -3.62 -6.35 10.57
N THR A 129 -3.39 -5.66 9.46
CA THR A 129 -2.14 -4.95 9.19
C THR A 129 -2.42 -3.47 9.23
N VAL A 130 -1.75 -2.76 10.14
CA VAL A 130 -1.81 -1.30 10.23
C VAL A 130 -0.52 -0.72 9.65
N GLY A 131 -0.65 0.41 8.96
CA GLY A 131 0.49 1.07 8.36
C GLY A 131 0.25 2.56 8.18
N ARG A 132 1.31 3.25 7.76
CA ARG A 132 1.29 4.67 7.42
C ARG A 132 1.87 4.84 6.03
N CYS A 133 1.24 5.68 5.23
CA CYS A 133 1.75 6.10 3.94
C CYS A 133 1.88 7.63 3.90
N LYS A 134 2.82 8.09 3.09
CA LYS A 134 3.10 9.50 2.87
C LYS A 134 3.25 9.70 1.37
N PHE A 135 2.48 10.62 0.82
CA PHE A 135 2.44 10.97 -0.58
C PHE A 135 2.86 12.42 -0.74
N ARG A 136 3.57 12.73 -1.82
CA ARG A 136 3.89 14.08 -2.26
C ARG A 136 3.65 14.16 -3.75
N PHE A 137 2.87 15.14 -4.20
CA PHE A 137 2.47 15.25 -5.60
C PHE A 137 2.20 16.71 -5.99
N GLY A 138 2.45 17.04 -7.25
CA GLY A 138 2.10 18.34 -7.82
C GLY A 138 0.59 18.47 -8.01
N VAL A 139 0.02 19.60 -7.57
CA VAL A 139 -1.42 19.88 -7.64
C VAL A 139 -1.78 21.02 -8.57
N HIS A 140 -0.84 21.96 -8.78
CA HIS A 140 -1.10 23.14 -9.58
C HIS A 140 0.18 23.68 -10.21
N GLN A 141 0.06 24.21 -11.43
CA GLN A 141 1.14 24.89 -12.14
C GLN A 141 0.66 26.29 -12.53
N GLU A 142 1.47 27.29 -12.19
CA GLU A 142 1.23 28.70 -12.52
C GLU A 142 2.46 29.28 -13.23
N VAL A 143 2.23 30.21 -14.17
CA VAL A 143 3.28 30.99 -14.83
C VAL A 143 3.11 32.45 -14.44
N GLU A 144 4.03 32.99 -13.65
CA GLU A 144 4.05 34.39 -13.30
C GLU A 144 4.94 35.16 -14.26
N VAL A 145 4.45 36.27 -14.81
CA VAL A 145 5.21 37.08 -15.78
C VAL A 145 5.38 38.50 -15.25
N ASN A 146 6.63 38.91 -15.10
CA ASN A 146 7.01 40.23 -14.61
C ASN A 146 7.79 40.99 -15.70
N GLN A 147 7.52 42.28 -15.89
CA GLN A 147 8.26 43.14 -16.82
C GLN A 147 8.92 44.30 -16.10
N LYS A 148 10.14 44.65 -16.53
CA LYS A 148 10.91 45.77 -15.97
C LYS A 148 11.48 46.63 -17.10
N GLY A 149 11.35 47.96 -16.98
CA GLY A 149 11.99 48.90 -17.90
C GLY A 149 13.52 48.81 -17.84
N THR A 150 14.16 48.87 -19.00
CA THR A 150 15.63 48.91 -19.16
C THR A 150 16.17 50.32 -19.13
#